data_AF-A0A1Y1LXA8-F1
#
_entry.id   AF-A0A1Y1LXA8-F1
#
_cell.length_a   1.000
_cell.length_b   1.000
_cell.length_c   1.000
_cell.angle_alpha   90.00
_cell.angle_beta   90.00
_cell.angle_gamma   90.00
#
_symmetry.space_group_name_H-M   'P 1'
#
loop_
_entity.id
_entity.type
_entity.pdbx_description
1 polymer ?
#
loop_
_entity_poly.entity_id
_entity_poly.type
_entity_poly.pdbx_seq_one_letter_code
_entity_poly.pdbx_strand_id
1 'polypeptide(L)'
;MDWQSQLRNDEARSHKKGVLVHCLAGVSRSVTITVAYLMYKCSLNLNDAFNLVRARKSNIAPNFHFMEQLHNFERELKLDVSSQSPSSLMEQIRREQHDVRKVEENRSRQCPNCRLRDDCKCRQHTEFLSPLAHIGVSPDSGIEFDRWSSSATPGE
;
A
#
# COMPACT_ATOMS: atom_id res chain seq x y z
N MET A 1 27.46 -4.98 11.94
CA MET A 1 26.84 -4.60 10.67
C MET A 1 26.03 -3.34 10.94
N ASP A 2 26.39 -2.24 10.30
CA ASP A 2 25.79 -0.92 10.51
C ASP A 2 24.46 -0.80 9.74
N TRP A 3 23.35 -1.10 10.41
CA TRP A 3 22.00 -0.93 9.85
C TRP A 3 21.61 0.55 9.66
N GLN A 4 22.43 1.50 10.12
CA GLN A 4 22.14 2.93 10.01
C GLN A 4 22.48 3.49 8.61
N SER A 5 23.48 2.92 7.93
CA SER A 5 23.97 3.50 6.67
C SER A 5 23.27 3.02 5.39
N GLN A 6 22.53 1.91 5.38
CA GLN A 6 22.18 1.28 4.09
C GLN A 6 20.77 0.64 3.98
N LEU A 7 19.71 1.35 4.37
CA LEU A 7 18.34 0.97 3.99
C LEU A 7 17.66 2.09 3.18
N ARG A 8 17.79 1.92 1.85
CA ARG A 8 17.24 2.71 0.73
C ARG A 8 15.70 2.72 0.66
N ASN A 9 14.99 2.65 1.80
CA ASN A 9 13.52 2.59 1.87
C ASN A 9 12.87 3.97 2.05
N ASP A 10 13.64 5.03 2.31
CA ASP A 10 13.07 6.38 2.44
C ASP A 10 12.95 7.14 1.13
N GLU A 11 13.49 6.61 0.02
CA GLU A 11 13.39 7.27 -1.28
C GLU A 11 11.92 7.40 -1.75
N ALA A 12 11.09 6.41 -1.45
CA ALA A 12 9.66 6.52 -1.74
C ALA A 12 8.99 7.59 -0.87
N ARG A 13 9.35 7.68 0.42
CA ARG A 13 8.82 8.68 1.35
C ARG A 13 9.26 10.10 0.98
N SER A 14 10.53 10.30 0.62
CA SER A 14 11.04 11.61 0.18
C SER A 14 10.32 12.10 -1.08
N HIS A 15 9.96 11.18 -1.98
CA HIS A 15 9.19 11.48 -3.19
C HIS A 15 7.67 11.41 -3.01
N LYS A 16 7.17 11.26 -1.77
CA LYS A 16 5.72 11.14 -1.46
C LYS A 16 5.01 10.06 -2.29
N LYS A 17 5.68 8.93 -2.53
CA LYS A 17 5.16 7.76 -3.25
C LYS A 17 4.74 6.66 -2.27
N GLY A 18 3.69 5.92 -2.62
CA GLY A 18 3.25 4.74 -1.87
C GLY A 18 4.07 3.50 -2.23
N VAL A 19 4.30 2.63 -1.26
CA VAL A 19 4.94 1.32 -1.43
C VAL A 19 3.96 0.23 -0.99
N LEU A 20 3.73 -0.75 -1.85
CA LEU A 20 2.94 -1.93 -1.52
C LEU A 20 3.87 -3.07 -1.09
N VAL A 21 3.73 -3.52 0.16
CA VAL A 21 4.41 -4.72 0.68
C VAL A 21 3.40 -5.86 0.73
N HIS A 22 3.62 -6.91 -0.05
CA HIS A 22 2.70 -8.05 -0.11
C HIS A 22 3.42 -9.40 -0.07
N CYS A 23 2.68 -10.44 0.28
CA CYS A 23 3.05 -11.84 0.09
C CYS A 23 1.81 -12.59 -0.42
N LEU A 24 1.86 -13.92 -0.53
CA LEU A 24 0.74 -14.69 -1.10
C LEU A 24 -0.60 -14.42 -0.41
N ALA A 25 -0.66 -14.58 0.92
CA ALA A 25 -1.90 -14.38 1.70
C ALA A 25 -1.95 -13.03 2.44
N GLY A 26 -0.84 -12.30 2.50
CA GLY A 26 -0.73 -11.08 3.29
C GLY A 26 -0.83 -11.27 4.81
N VAL A 27 -0.66 -12.49 5.33
CA VAL A 27 -0.87 -12.83 6.76
C VAL A 27 0.42 -12.85 7.57
N SER A 28 1.53 -13.29 6.95
CA SER A 28 2.77 -13.61 7.67
C SER A 28 3.98 -12.84 7.12
N ARG A 29 4.60 -13.27 6.02
CA ARG A 29 5.84 -12.65 5.48
C ARG A 29 5.79 -11.13 5.34
N SER A 30 4.79 -10.59 4.64
CA SER A 30 4.65 -9.14 4.43
C SER A 30 4.36 -8.39 5.74
N VAL A 31 3.61 -9.01 6.66
CA VAL A 31 3.34 -8.46 7.99
C VAL A 31 4.63 -8.35 8.78
N THR A 32 5.45 -9.40 8.81
CA THR A 32 6.74 -9.42 9.51
C THR A 32 7.63 -8.27 9.06
N ILE A 33 7.78 -8.06 7.74
CA ILE A 33 8.57 -6.95 7.19
C ILE A 33 7.97 -5.60 7.57
N THR A 34 6.64 -5.47 7.54
CA THR A 34 5.97 -4.22 7.92
C THR A 34 6.18 -3.89 9.40
N VAL A 35 6.06 -4.89 10.28
CA VAL A 35 6.31 -4.73 11.73
C VAL A 35 7.76 -4.35 11.99
N ALA A 36 8.72 -5.06 11.41
CA ALA A 36 10.15 -4.74 11.54
C ALA A 36 10.46 -3.32 11.05
N TYR A 37 9.88 -2.90 9.92
CA TYR A 37 10.05 -1.54 9.40
C TYR A 37 9.54 -0.49 10.40
N LEU A 38 8.36 -0.70 11.00
CA LEU A 38 7.81 0.20 12.00
C LEU A 38 8.67 0.24 13.28
N MET A 39 9.17 -0.90 13.74
CA MET A 39 10.09 -0.96 14.89
C MET A 39 11.34 -0.12 14.64
N TYR A 40 11.96 -0.28 13.46
CA TYR A 40 13.18 0.44 13.10
C TYR A 40 12.95 1.94 12.85
N LYS A 41 11.94 2.30 12.03
CA LYS A 41 11.74 3.68 11.61
C LYS A 41 11.01 4.54 12.62
N CYS A 42 10.11 3.94 13.38
CA CYS A 42 9.28 4.64 14.34
C CYS A 42 9.74 4.36 15.77
N SER A 43 10.87 3.66 15.98
CA SER A 43 11.39 3.31 17.30
C SER A 43 10.34 2.63 18.20
N LEU A 44 9.46 1.83 17.61
CA LEU A 44 8.43 1.09 18.32
C LEU A 44 8.98 -0.25 18.83
N ASN A 45 8.56 -0.63 20.03
CA ASN A 45 8.72 -2.01 20.46
C ASN A 45 7.83 -2.93 19.59
N LEU A 46 8.12 -4.23 19.60
CA LEU A 46 7.43 -5.24 18.81
C LEU A 46 5.93 -5.25 19.09
N ASN A 47 5.54 -5.18 20.36
CA ASN A 47 4.13 -5.22 20.75
C ASN A 47 3.35 -4.04 20.14
N ASP A 48 3.89 -2.83 20.22
CA ASP A 48 3.23 -1.61 19.71
C ASP A 48 3.19 -1.61 18.18
N ALA A 49 4.30 -1.97 17.52
CA ALA A 49 4.34 -2.11 16.08
C ALA A 49 3.36 -3.17 15.57
N PHE A 50 3.29 -4.33 16.24
CA PHE A 50 2.37 -5.41 15.89
C PHE A 50 0.90 -4.98 16.07
N ASN A 51 0.56 -4.36 17.21
CA ASN A 51 -0.79 -3.88 17.48
C ASN A 51 -1.21 -2.79 16.51
N LEU A 52 -0.29 -1.92 16.09
CA LEU A 52 -0.56 -0.91 15.07
C LEU A 52 -0.94 -1.54 13.72
N VAL A 53 -0.22 -2.59 13.29
CA VAL A 53 -0.58 -3.34 12.08
C VAL A 53 -1.92 -4.07 12.27
N ARG A 54 -2.14 -4.70 13.43
CA ARG A 54 -3.37 -5.43 13.75
C ARG A 54 -4.61 -4.55 13.71
N ALA A 55 -4.50 -3.30 14.19
CA ALA A 55 -5.57 -2.33 14.16
C ALA A 55 -6.00 -1.93 12.73
N ARG A 56 -5.13 -2.13 11.72
CA ARG A 56 -5.43 -1.90 10.31
C ARG A 56 -5.79 -3.16 9.54
N LYS A 57 -5.28 -4.31 9.98
CA LYS A 57 -5.54 -5.63 9.39
C LYS A 57 -5.67 -6.65 10.51
N SER A 58 -6.89 -7.09 10.79
CA SER A 58 -7.17 -8.00 11.91
C SER A 58 -6.67 -9.43 11.69
N ASN A 59 -6.60 -9.88 10.43
CA ASN A 59 -6.18 -11.24 10.06
C ASN A 59 -4.65 -11.38 9.86
N ILE A 60 -3.86 -10.80 10.77
CA ILE A 60 -2.42 -11.02 10.78
C ILE A 60 -2.04 -12.18 11.69
N ALA A 61 -1.11 -13.00 11.23
CA ALA A 61 -0.55 -14.11 11.98
C ALA A 61 0.82 -14.46 11.41
N PRO A 62 1.88 -13.70 11.72
CA PRO A 62 3.25 -14.16 11.53
C PRO A 62 3.44 -15.51 12.20
N ASN A 63 4.14 -16.43 11.54
CA ASN A 63 4.47 -17.71 12.16
C ASN A 63 5.44 -17.52 13.34
N PHE A 64 5.59 -18.56 14.16
CA PHE A 64 6.43 -18.53 15.34
C PHE A 64 7.90 -18.13 15.04
N HIS A 65 8.49 -18.68 13.98
CA HIS A 65 9.88 -18.36 13.58
C HIS A 65 10.05 -16.87 13.25
N PHE A 66 9.07 -16.25 12.58
CA PHE A 66 9.12 -14.81 12.32
C PHE A 66 8.90 -13.98 13.58
N MET A 67 8.04 -14.43 14.49
CA MET A 67 7.87 -13.75 15.79
C MET A 67 9.17 -13.79 16.61
N GLU A 68 9.88 -14.92 16.62
CA GLU A 68 11.20 -15.03 17.25
C GLU A 68 12.22 -14.10 16.60
N GLN A 69 12.28 -14.06 15.26
CA GLN A 69 13.17 -13.12 14.54
C GLN A 69 12.86 -11.66 14.88
N LEU A 70 11.58 -11.31 15.02
CA LEU A 70 11.18 -9.95 15.42
C LEU A 70 11.58 -9.62 16.86
N HIS A 71 11.45 -10.57 17.80
CA HIS A 71 11.96 -10.38 19.16
C HIS A 71 13.48 -10.23 19.20
N ASN A 72 14.21 -10.97 18.36
CA ASN A 72 15.66 -10.83 18.25
C ASN A 72 16.02 -9.45 17.69
N PHE A 73 15.30 -9.01 16.66
CA PHE A 73 15.46 -7.71 16.05
C PHE A 73 15.20 -6.55 17.03
N GLU A 74 14.17 -6.65 17.86
CA GLU A 74 13.90 -5.67 18.93
C GLU A 74 15.10 -5.49 19.87
N ARG A 75 15.74 -6.59 20.28
CA ARG A 75 16.93 -6.55 21.14
C ARG A 75 18.14 -5.94 20.43
N GLU A 76 18.30 -6.21 19.13
CA GLU A 76 19.37 -5.63 18.31
C GLU A 76 19.23 -4.12 18.13
N LEU A 77 17.98 -3.61 18.05
CA LEU A 77 17.71 -2.18 17.93
C LEU A 77 18.06 -1.37 19.19
N LYS A 78 18.31 -2.04 20.34
CA LYS A 78 18.63 -1.40 21.64
C LYS A 78 17.68 -0.25 21.97
N LEU A 79 16.39 -0.42 21.68
CA LEU A 79 15.40 0.65 21.89
C LEU A 79 15.33 0.97 23.38
N ASP A 80 15.77 2.17 23.77
CA ASP A 80 15.56 2.69 25.11
C ASP A 80 14.12 3.18 25.21
N VAL A 81 13.25 2.30 25.72
CA VAL A 81 11.80 2.49 25.87
C VAL A 81 11.47 3.74 26.73
N SER A 82 12.47 4.36 27.36
CA SER A 82 12.32 5.43 28.32
C SER A 82 12.07 6.84 27.73
N SER A 83 12.25 7.06 26.42
CA SER A 83 12.41 8.44 25.90
C SER A 83 11.39 8.92 24.85
N GLN A 84 10.47 8.09 24.35
CA GLN A 84 9.41 8.56 23.44
C GLN A 84 8.03 8.04 23.84
N SER A 85 7.12 8.97 24.12
CA SER A 85 5.72 8.64 24.35
C SER A 85 5.11 8.02 23.08
N PRO A 86 4.53 6.80 23.15
CA PRO A 86 3.81 6.18 22.04
C PRO A 86 2.72 7.11 21.46
N SER A 87 2.19 8.03 22.28
CA SER A 87 1.10 8.93 21.92
C SER A 87 1.46 9.99 20.87
N SER A 88 2.69 10.50 20.87
CA SER A 88 3.10 11.56 19.93
C SER A 88 3.33 10.97 18.52
N LEU A 89 3.98 9.80 18.49
CA LEU A 89 4.28 9.08 17.27
C LEU A 89 3.03 8.51 16.60
N MET A 90 2.11 7.93 17.36
CA MET A 90 0.84 7.44 16.80
C MET A 90 0.00 8.58 16.21
N GLU A 91 0.11 9.79 16.77
CA GLU A 91 -0.54 10.97 16.19
C GLU A 91 0.18 11.46 14.92
N GLN A 92 1.50 11.36 14.83
CA GLN A 92 2.22 11.59 13.57
C GLN A 92 1.84 10.59 12.48
N ILE A 93 1.82 9.28 12.79
CA ILE A 93 1.42 8.24 11.82
C ILE A 93 -0.03 8.45 11.37
N ARG A 94 -0.93 8.83 12.28
CA ARG A 94 -2.32 9.16 11.94
C ARG A 94 -2.41 10.36 11.00
N ARG A 95 -1.63 11.42 11.25
CA ARG A 95 -1.56 12.61 10.38
C ARG A 95 -1.01 12.27 9.00
N GLU A 96 0.06 11.49 8.91
CA GLU A 96 0.61 11.02 7.63
C GLU A 96 -0.41 10.18 6.85
N GLN A 97 -1.14 9.26 7.51
CA GLN A 97 -2.18 8.47 6.84
C GLN A 97 -3.36 9.31 6.38
N HIS A 98 -3.75 10.35 7.12
CA HIS A 98 -4.79 11.28 6.68
C HIS A 98 -4.34 12.05 5.43
N ASP A 99 -3.08 12.48 5.37
CA ASP A 99 -2.53 13.15 4.18
C ASP A 99 -2.49 12.19 2.98
N VAL A 100 -2.06 10.93 3.15
CA VAL A 100 -2.10 9.92 2.07
C VAL A 100 -3.53 9.66 1.59
N ARG A 101 -4.49 9.47 2.49
CA ARG A 101 -5.92 9.31 2.11
C ARG A 101 -6.44 10.54 1.38
N LYS A 102 -6.08 11.74 1.84
CA LYS A 102 -6.46 13.00 1.20
C LYS A 102 -5.82 13.13 -0.18
N VAL A 103 -4.59 12.65 -0.38
CA VAL A 103 -3.89 12.58 -1.68
C VAL A 103 -4.49 11.52 -2.59
N GLU A 104 -4.86 10.34 -2.09
CA GLU A 104 -5.57 9.32 -2.85
C GLU A 104 -6.96 9.84 -3.25
N GLU A 105 -7.72 10.43 -2.34
CA GLU A 105 -8.96 11.13 -2.65
C GLU A 105 -8.71 12.33 -3.57
N ASN A 106 -7.54 13.00 -3.48
CA ASN A 106 -7.03 13.97 -4.47
C ASN A 106 -7.01 13.37 -5.85
N ARG A 107 -6.36 12.22 -5.97
CA ARG A 107 -6.18 11.47 -7.20
C ARG A 107 -7.47 10.84 -7.73
N SER A 108 -8.35 10.36 -6.85
CA SER A 108 -9.66 9.80 -7.21
C SER A 108 -10.62 10.88 -7.71
N ARG A 109 -10.49 12.12 -7.21
CA ARG A 109 -11.21 13.29 -7.75
C ARG A 109 -10.51 13.90 -8.98
N GLN A 110 -9.37 13.35 -9.41
CA GLN A 110 -8.67 13.77 -10.62
C GLN A 110 -8.98 12.80 -11.75
N CYS A 111 -9.23 13.29 -12.98
CA CYS A 111 -9.44 12.40 -14.13
C CYS A 111 -8.22 11.47 -14.28
N PRO A 112 -8.42 10.15 -14.44
CA PRO A 112 -7.33 9.19 -14.63
C PRO A 112 -6.53 9.45 -15.93
N ASN A 113 -7.07 10.26 -16.83
CA ASN A 113 -6.49 10.62 -18.13
C ASN A 113 -5.87 12.04 -18.18
N CYS A 114 -6.34 13.05 -17.40
CA CYS A 114 -5.81 14.45 -17.42
C CYS A 114 -5.18 14.96 -16.10
N ARG A 115 -5.49 14.35 -14.95
CA ARG A 115 -5.10 14.76 -13.59
C ARG A 115 -5.55 16.15 -13.05
N LEU A 116 -6.48 16.87 -13.69
CA LEU A 116 -7.08 18.11 -13.16
C LEU A 116 -8.23 17.80 -12.15
N ARG A 117 -8.38 18.63 -11.11
CA ARG A 117 -9.45 18.56 -10.10
C ARG A 117 -10.55 19.56 -10.40
N ASP A 118 -11.78 19.02 -10.47
CA ASP A 118 -13.06 19.68 -10.77
C ASP A 118 -13.03 20.47 -12.11
N ASP A 119 -13.99 20.20 -13.01
CA ASP A 119 -13.99 20.60 -14.43
C ASP A 119 -12.92 19.95 -15.34
N CYS A 120 -12.52 18.69 -15.12
CA CYS A 120 -11.55 18.05 -16.03
C CYS A 120 -12.12 17.82 -17.43
N LYS A 121 -11.27 18.20 -18.40
CA LYS A 121 -11.42 17.91 -19.80
C LYS A 121 -10.16 17.23 -20.48
N CYS A 122 -9.83 15.92 -20.30
CA CYS A 122 -9.16 14.85 -21.16
C CYS A 122 -9.78 14.30 -22.56
N ARG A 123 -9.94 15.06 -23.70
CA ARG A 123 -10.80 14.88 -24.95
C ARG A 123 -12.22 15.53 -25.13
N GLN A 124 -12.63 16.67 -24.63
CA GLN A 124 -12.08 17.45 -23.60
C GLN A 124 -10.77 18.27 -24.01
N HIS A 125 -10.72 19.59 -23.71
CA HIS A 125 -10.12 20.73 -24.47
C HIS A 125 -10.64 20.82 -25.92
N THR A 126 -11.70 21.60 -26.16
CA THR A 126 -12.21 21.84 -27.51
C THR A 126 -11.16 22.55 -28.35
N GLU A 127 -10.49 21.81 -29.23
CA GLU A 127 -10.02 22.23 -30.55
C GLU A 127 -9.54 20.95 -31.29
N PHE A 128 -10.41 19.94 -31.53
CA PHE A 128 -10.23 19.22 -32.80
C PHE A 128 -11.41 18.47 -33.43
N LEU A 129 -12.16 17.55 -32.79
CA LEU A 129 -13.11 16.72 -33.59
C LEU A 129 -14.39 16.28 -32.87
N SER A 130 -15.43 17.10 -32.97
CA SER A 130 -16.85 16.71 -33.04
C SER A 130 -17.25 16.91 -34.51
N PRO A 131 -17.65 15.87 -35.27
CA PRO A 131 -19.09 15.67 -35.49
C PRO A 131 -19.47 14.22 -35.93
N LEU A 132 -19.16 13.20 -35.13
CA LEU A 132 -19.67 11.83 -35.35
C LEU A 132 -20.53 11.34 -34.18
N ALA A 133 -21.34 12.25 -33.64
CA ALA A 133 -22.41 11.97 -32.68
C ALA A 133 -23.63 11.25 -33.34
N HIS A 134 -23.45 10.68 -34.52
CA HIS A 134 -24.46 9.87 -35.20
C HIS A 134 -23.80 8.54 -35.58
N ILE A 135 -24.11 7.47 -34.85
CA ILE A 135 -24.36 6.08 -35.29
C ILE A 135 -24.22 5.14 -34.08
N GLY A 136 -25.33 4.48 -33.72
CA GLY A 136 -25.32 3.16 -33.07
C GLY A 136 -25.45 3.12 -31.55
N VAL A 137 -26.64 3.35 -31.01
CA VAL A 137 -27.06 2.74 -29.74
C VAL A 137 -27.12 1.22 -29.94
N SER A 138 -26.38 0.48 -29.11
CA SER A 138 -26.29 -0.98 -29.13
C SER A 138 -27.59 -1.60 -28.61
N PRO A 139 -28.28 -2.51 -29.33
CA PRO A 139 -29.35 -3.30 -28.77
C PRO A 139 -28.86 -4.70 -28.40
N ASP A 140 -29.09 -5.04 -27.14
CA ASP A 140 -29.44 -6.37 -26.63
C ASP A 140 -28.39 -7.50 -26.61
N SER A 141 -27.96 -7.76 -25.37
CA SER A 141 -27.93 -9.07 -24.70
C SER A 141 -27.49 -10.31 -25.48
N GLY A 142 -26.36 -10.88 -25.03
CA GLY A 142 -26.17 -12.33 -25.04
C GLY A 142 -24.82 -12.77 -25.57
N ILE A 143 -23.83 -12.91 -24.69
CA ILE A 143 -22.95 -14.10 -24.66
C ILE A 143 -22.36 -14.27 -23.26
N GLU A 144 -22.56 -15.47 -22.73
CA GLU A 144 -22.11 -16.01 -21.45
C GLU A 144 -20.59 -15.99 -21.29
N PHE A 145 -20.14 -15.77 -20.05
CA PHE A 145 -18.76 -16.02 -19.66
C PHE A 145 -18.59 -17.54 -19.46
N ASP A 146 -18.39 -18.27 -20.55
CA ASP A 146 -18.16 -19.71 -20.50
C ASP A 146 -16.77 -20.04 -19.93
N ARG A 147 -16.81 -20.62 -18.73
CA ARG A 147 -16.11 -21.84 -18.30
C ARG A 147 -14.58 -21.89 -18.33
N TRP A 148 -14.03 -21.97 -17.12
CA TRP A 148 -12.80 -22.67 -16.79
C TRP A 148 -12.75 -24.08 -17.40
N SER A 149 -11.76 -24.35 -18.25
CA SER A 149 -11.28 -25.71 -18.51
C SER A 149 -9.77 -25.74 -18.53
N SER A 150 -9.23 -26.52 -17.59
CA SER A 150 -7.84 -26.92 -17.47
C SER A 150 -7.31 -27.62 -18.73
N SER A 151 -5.99 -27.57 -18.86
CA SER A 151 -5.08 -28.45 -19.62
C SER A 151 -5.15 -28.49 -21.15
N ALA A 152 -4.08 -27.97 -21.78
CA ALA A 152 -3.49 -28.57 -22.98
C ALA A 152 -1.99 -28.17 -23.06
N THR A 153 -1.13 -29.18 -23.15
CA THR A 153 0.26 -29.11 -23.62
C THR A 153 0.34 -28.65 -25.08
N PRO A 154 1.48 -28.11 -25.51
CA PRO A 154 2.17 -28.68 -26.68
C PRO A 154 3.68 -28.84 -26.39
N GLY A 155 4.40 -29.89 -26.80
CA GLY A 155 4.22 -30.69 -28.00
C GLY A 155 5.01 -30.08 -29.15
N GLU A 156 6.34 -30.21 -29.12
CA GLU A 156 7.25 -30.56 -30.23
C GLU A 156 8.62 -30.99 -29.65
#